data_AF-A0A9Y2L4P2-F1
#
_entry.id   AF-A0A9Y2L4P2-F1
#
_cell.length_a   1.000
_cell.length_b   1.000
_cell.length_c   1.000
_cell.angle_alpha   90.00
_cell.angle_beta   90.00
_cell.angle_gamma   90.00
#
_symmetry.space_group_name_H-M   'P 1'
#
loop_
_entity.id
_entity.type
_entity.pdbx_description
1 polymer ?
#
loop_
_entity_poly.entity_id
_entity_poly.type
_entity_poly.pdbx_seq_one_letter_code
_entity_poly.pdbx_strand_id
1 'polypeptide(L)'
;MCIGTGQRIADVLKMKWGDIQDSGIVLPQNKTKKDLRVPLTSHLSIALSNTEKRSVFILTNYRATGPWSYPGASDGVMKIRLQIGAEAYDIHALRHTTATELCLAGADDETIAAVTLQSPQMVQHYTRTVRQKVHALRSKDFRD
;
A
#
# COMPACT_ATOMS: atom_id res chain seq x y z
N MET A 1 -0.56 -4.59 5.70
CA MET A 1 0.21 -3.31 5.69
C MET A 1 0.33 -2.70 4.30
N CYS A 2 1.10 -3.25 3.35
CA CYS A 2 1.38 -2.60 2.05
C CYS A 2 0.14 -2.18 1.24
N ILE A 3 -0.84 -3.08 1.05
CA ILE A 3 -2.11 -2.73 0.37
C ILE A 3 -2.87 -1.67 1.16
N GLY A 4 -2.99 -1.85 2.47
CA GLY A 4 -3.76 -0.96 3.34
C GLY A 4 -3.19 0.46 3.44
N THR A 5 -1.87 0.63 3.25
CA THR A 5 -1.21 1.95 3.30
C THR A 5 -0.83 2.51 1.93
N GLY A 6 -0.79 1.69 0.88
CA GLY A 6 -0.27 2.07 -0.44
C GLY A 6 1.24 2.38 -0.46
N GLN A 7 1.99 2.02 0.59
CA GLN A 7 3.41 2.37 0.72
C GLN A 7 4.34 1.27 0.22
N ARG A 8 5.58 1.66 -0.15
CA ARG A 8 6.62 0.68 -0.50
C ARG A 8 6.96 -0.16 0.72
N ILE A 9 7.28 -1.44 0.51
CA ILE A 9 7.62 -2.33 1.61
C ILE A 9 8.77 -1.79 2.47
N ALA A 10 9.80 -1.19 1.86
CA ALA A 10 10.92 -0.61 2.61
C ALA A 10 10.49 0.50 3.58
N ASP A 11 9.43 1.25 3.25
CA ASP A 11 8.87 2.28 4.12
C ASP A 11 7.95 1.64 5.18
N VAL A 12 7.15 0.65 4.79
CA VAL A 12 6.27 -0.12 5.69
C VAL A 12 7.06 -0.82 6.80
N LEU A 13 8.23 -1.39 6.48
CA LEU A 13 9.08 -2.07 7.47
C LEU A 13 9.66 -1.11 8.52
N LYS A 14 9.67 0.20 8.26
CA LYS A 14 10.16 1.24 9.18
C LYS A 14 9.06 1.83 10.05
N MET A 15 7.79 1.53 9.79
CA MET A 15 6.64 2.06 10.52
C MET A 15 6.66 1.62 11.99
N LYS A 16 6.39 2.56 12.88
CA LYS A 16 6.32 2.37 14.32
C LYS A 16 4.90 2.55 14.83
N TRP A 17 4.61 1.97 15.99
CA TRP A 17 3.29 2.15 16.63
C TRP A 17 2.99 3.60 16.98
N GLY A 18 4.03 4.38 17.33
CA GLY A 18 3.90 5.82 17.61
C GLY A 18 3.63 6.69 16.38
N ASP A 19 3.78 6.14 15.17
CA ASP A 19 3.46 6.86 13.93
C ASP A 19 1.94 6.89 13.67
N ILE A 20 1.14 6.09 14.40
CA ILE A 20 -0.32 6.03 14.28
C ILE A 20 -0.94 7.19 15.08
N GLN A 21 -1.62 8.11 14.42
CA GLN A 21 -2.23 9.31 15.00
C GLN A 21 -3.58 9.62 14.33
N ASP A 22 -4.58 10.10 15.07
CA ASP A 22 -5.94 10.51 14.66
C ASP A 22 -6.44 9.88 13.34
N SER A 23 -6.58 8.54 13.30
CA SER A 23 -7.05 7.74 12.15
C SER A 23 -6.11 7.59 10.93
N GLY A 24 -4.81 7.87 11.08
CA GLY A 24 -3.81 7.71 10.02
C GLY A 24 -2.44 7.25 10.54
N ILE A 25 -1.54 6.93 9.61
CA ILE A 25 -0.11 6.72 9.87
C ILE A 25 0.64 7.92 9.31
N VAL A 26 1.43 8.58 10.14
CA VAL A 26 2.26 9.72 9.77
C VAL A 26 3.66 9.24 9.41
N LEU A 27 4.12 9.56 8.21
CA LEU A 27 5.42 9.12 7.69
C LEU A 27 6.25 10.32 7.23
N PRO A 28 7.54 10.39 7.59
CA PRO A 28 8.41 11.44 7.06
C PRO A 28 8.69 11.20 5.58
N GLN A 29 8.34 12.17 4.72
CA GLN A 29 8.63 12.02 3.29
C GLN A 29 10.11 12.27 2.99
N ASN A 30 10.80 11.24 2.51
CA ASN A 30 12.24 11.33 2.18
C ASN A 30 12.57 12.42 1.13
N LYS A 31 11.66 12.72 0.20
CA LYS A 31 11.90 13.66 -0.90
C LYS A 31 11.58 15.13 -0.56
N THR A 32 10.46 15.36 0.13
CA THR A 32 9.93 16.72 0.37
C THR A 32 10.05 17.16 1.83
N LYS A 33 10.48 16.25 2.72
CA LYS A 33 10.57 16.43 4.18
C LYS A 33 9.27 16.86 4.89
N LYS A 34 8.16 16.93 4.17
CA LYS A 34 6.81 17.12 4.72
C LYS A 34 6.29 15.77 5.21
N ASP A 35 5.54 15.79 6.29
CA ASP A 35 4.88 14.59 6.79
C ASP A 35 3.77 14.16 5.83
N LEU A 36 3.82 12.91 5.39
CA LEU A 36 2.70 12.27 4.73
C LEU A 36 1.78 11.68 5.77
N ARG A 37 0.48 11.94 5.62
CA ARG A 37 -0.55 11.23 6.35
C ARG A 37 -1.23 10.19 5.47
N VAL A 38 -1.09 8.92 5.83
CA VAL A 38 -1.77 7.81 5.17
C VAL A 38 -3.01 7.43 5.99
N PRO A 39 -4.23 7.50 5.43
CA PRO A 39 -5.43 7.13 6.17
C PRO A 39 -5.45 5.63 6.50
N LEU A 40 -5.95 5.28 7.68
CA LEU A 40 -6.19 3.88 8.06
C LEU A 40 -7.51 3.40 7.44
N THR A 41 -7.44 2.47 6.50
CA THR A 41 -8.64 1.76 6.04
C THR A 41 -9.20 0.87 7.15
N SER A 42 -10.49 0.55 7.10
CA SER A 42 -11.13 -0.31 8.12
C SER A 42 -10.41 -1.65 8.25
N HIS A 43 -10.03 -2.28 7.13
CA HIS A 43 -9.27 -3.53 7.13
C HIS A 43 -7.89 -3.38 7.78
N LEU A 44 -7.18 -2.28 7.50
CA LEU A 44 -5.88 -2.02 8.11
C LEU A 44 -6.01 -1.78 9.62
N SER A 45 -7.02 -1.02 10.04
CA SER A 45 -7.31 -0.76 11.46
C SER A 45 -7.57 -2.06 12.22
N ILE A 46 -8.42 -2.95 11.68
CA ILE A 46 -8.70 -4.26 12.28
C ILE A 46 -7.45 -5.14 12.33
N ALA A 47 -6.66 -5.16 11.27
CA ALA A 47 -5.40 -5.93 11.25
C ALA A 47 -4.42 -5.42 12.32
N LEU A 48 -4.30 -4.10 12.48
CA LEU A 48 -3.45 -3.48 13.48
C LEU A 48 -3.96 -3.72 14.90
N SER A 49 -5.28 -3.67 15.14
CA SER A 49 -5.86 -3.91 16.48
C SER A 49 -5.65 -5.35 16.95
N ASN A 50 -5.62 -6.30 16.02
CA ASN A 50 -5.40 -7.72 16.31
C ASN A 50 -3.91 -8.12 16.33
N THR A 51 -3.00 -7.17 16.09
CA THR A 51 -1.57 -7.43 16.08
C THR A 51 -0.95 -7.12 17.44
N GLU A 52 -0.27 -8.11 18.03
CA GLU A 52 0.46 -7.94 19.29
C GLU A 52 1.64 -6.96 19.14
N LYS A 53 1.74 -5.97 20.05
CA LYS A 53 2.79 -4.95 20.05
C LYS A 53 4.07 -5.44 20.74
N ARG A 54 4.88 -6.21 20.04
CA ARG A 54 6.12 -6.80 20.58
C ARG A 54 7.34 -5.88 20.54
N SER A 55 7.31 -4.82 19.74
CA SER A 55 8.43 -3.89 19.52
C SER A 55 7.91 -2.48 19.26
N VAL A 56 8.81 -1.48 19.18
CA VAL A 56 8.44 -0.13 18.70
C VAL A 56 8.01 -0.14 17.23
N PHE A 57 8.54 -1.08 16.44
CA PHE A 57 8.16 -1.28 15.04
C PHE A 57 6.88 -2.13 14.93
N ILE A 58 6.02 -1.80 13.96
CA ILE A 58 4.83 -2.60 13.66
C ILE A 58 5.23 -3.97 13.10
N LEU A 59 6.14 -3.98 12.12
CA LEU A 59 6.74 -5.19 11.56
C LEU A 59 8.15 -5.36 12.13
N THR A 60 8.31 -6.31 13.05
CA THR A 60 9.57 -6.51 13.77
C THR A 60 10.19 -7.87 13.46
N ASN A 61 11.51 -7.97 13.62
CA ASN A 61 12.22 -9.24 13.52
C ASN A 61 11.78 -10.22 14.63
N TYR A 62 12.17 -11.50 14.51
CA TYR A 62 11.77 -12.54 15.47
C TYR A 62 12.13 -12.22 16.94
N ARG A 63 13.26 -11.53 17.16
CA ARG A 63 13.74 -11.15 18.51
C ARG A 63 13.11 -9.86 19.04
N ALA A 64 12.22 -9.22 18.27
CA ALA A 64 11.59 -7.94 18.58
C ALA A 64 12.54 -6.74 18.81
N THR A 65 13.82 -6.86 18.43
CA THR A 65 14.85 -5.83 18.70
C THR A 65 14.95 -4.75 17.63
N GLY A 66 14.29 -4.93 16.49
CA GLY A 66 14.41 -4.02 15.36
C GLY A 66 13.38 -4.30 14.26
N PRO A 67 13.39 -3.52 13.17
CA PRO A 67 12.47 -3.72 12.08
C PRO A 67 12.72 -5.07 11.42
N TRP A 68 11.69 -5.65 10.81
CA TRP A 68 11.88 -6.81 9.95
C TRP A 68 12.74 -6.42 8.74
N SER A 69 13.79 -7.19 8.47
CA SER A 69 14.66 -6.96 7.33
C SER A 69 13.93 -7.15 6.00
N TYR A 70 14.33 -6.39 4.97
CA TYR A 70 13.76 -6.52 3.64
C TYR A 70 13.90 -7.93 3.05
N PRO A 71 15.08 -8.60 3.08
CA PRO A 71 15.20 -9.96 2.58
C PRO A 71 14.25 -10.92 3.32
N GLY A 72 14.18 -10.83 4.66
CA GLY A 72 13.29 -11.69 5.44
C GLY A 72 11.80 -11.46 5.13
N ALA A 73 11.39 -10.21 4.88
CA ALA A 73 10.02 -9.90 4.51
C ALA A 73 9.70 -10.37 3.07
N SER A 74 10.64 -10.21 2.14
CA SER A 74 10.55 -10.73 0.78
C SER A 74 10.40 -12.25 0.77
N ASP A 75 11.24 -12.96 1.53
CA ASP A 75 11.18 -14.41 1.68
C ASP A 75 9.87 -14.87 2.32
N GLY A 76 9.40 -14.14 3.35
CA GLY A 76 8.11 -14.40 3.99
C GLY A 76 6.95 -14.30 3.01
N VAL A 77 6.92 -13.27 2.17
CA VAL A 77 5.90 -13.11 1.11
C VAL A 77 6.05 -14.18 0.02
N MET A 78 7.27 -14.53 -0.38
CA MET A 78 7.50 -15.60 -1.35
C MET A 78 6.96 -16.95 -0.86
N LYS A 79 7.15 -17.28 0.42
CA LYS A 79 6.59 -18.50 1.01
C LYS A 79 5.07 -18.55 0.89
N ILE A 80 4.39 -17.44 1.16
CA ILE A 80 2.93 -17.34 1.01
C ILE A 80 2.55 -17.49 -0.47
N ARG A 81 3.28 -16.82 -1.38
CA ARG A 81 3.03 -16.92 -2.83
C ARG A 81 3.13 -18.35 -3.33
N LEU A 82 4.14 -19.12 -2.90
CA LEU A 82 4.28 -20.54 -3.23
C LEU A 82 3.08 -21.36 -2.75
N GLN A 83 2.57 -21.07 -1.54
CA GLN A 83 1.43 -21.79 -0.97
C GLN A 83 0.12 -21.56 -1.75
N ILE A 84 -0.03 -20.40 -2.39
CA ILE A 84 -1.24 -20.02 -3.11
C ILE A 84 -1.07 -20.06 -4.64
N GLY A 85 0.09 -20.52 -5.16
CA GLY A 85 0.38 -20.57 -6.59
C GLY A 85 0.51 -19.20 -7.26
N ALA A 86 1.03 -18.20 -6.54
CA ALA A 86 1.15 -16.80 -6.97
C ALA A 86 2.60 -16.37 -7.25
N GLU A 87 3.48 -17.28 -7.71
CA GLU A 87 4.87 -16.93 -8.01
C GLU A 87 5.02 -15.91 -9.13
N ALA A 88 4.02 -15.73 -9.99
CA ALA A 88 4.07 -14.73 -11.06
C ALA A 88 3.96 -13.27 -10.56
N TYR A 89 3.53 -13.03 -9.31
CA TYR A 89 3.21 -11.69 -8.80
C TYR A 89 4.23 -11.17 -7.80
N ASP A 90 4.73 -9.94 -7.98
CA ASP A 90 5.76 -9.39 -7.08
C ASP A 90 5.21 -8.64 -5.85
N ILE A 91 6.01 -8.54 -4.80
CA ILE A 91 5.68 -7.79 -3.58
C ILE A 91 5.48 -6.29 -3.84
N HIS A 92 6.16 -5.72 -4.84
CA HIS A 92 5.93 -4.33 -5.25
C HIS A 92 4.56 -4.15 -5.90
N ALA A 93 3.99 -5.21 -6.48
CA ALA A 93 2.66 -5.17 -7.09
C ALA A 93 1.56 -4.80 -6.08
N LEU A 94 1.75 -5.09 -4.79
CA LEU A 94 0.78 -4.74 -3.74
C LEU A 94 0.48 -3.24 -3.67
N ARG A 95 1.48 -2.37 -3.94
CA ARG A 95 1.29 -0.92 -4.02
C ARG A 95 0.55 -0.50 -5.28
N HIS A 96 0.78 -1.22 -6.38
CA HIS A 96 0.06 -0.98 -7.64
C HIS A 96 -1.41 -1.39 -7.49
N THR A 97 -1.69 -2.46 -6.76
CA THR A 97 -3.05 -2.87 -6.40
C THR A 97 -3.82 -1.75 -5.72
N THR A 98 -3.25 -1.07 -4.72
CA THR A 98 -3.91 0.09 -4.08
C THR A 98 -4.26 1.19 -5.09
N ALA A 99 -3.35 1.51 -6.02
CA ALA A 99 -3.61 2.52 -7.05
C ALA A 99 -4.75 2.09 -8.01
N THR A 100 -4.77 0.81 -8.39
CA THR A 100 -5.84 0.23 -9.20
C THR A 100 -7.19 0.23 -8.48
N GLU A 101 -7.23 -0.16 -7.20
CA GLU A 101 -8.45 -0.18 -6.39
C GLU A 101 -9.05 1.22 -6.23
N LEU A 102 -8.22 2.22 -5.92
CA LEU A 102 -8.66 3.61 -5.84
C LEU A 102 -9.17 4.13 -7.20
N CYS A 103 -8.51 3.79 -8.30
CA CYS A 103 -8.98 4.15 -9.64
C CYS A 103 -10.33 3.51 -9.99
N LEU A 104 -10.55 2.24 -9.62
CA LEU A 104 -11.84 1.56 -9.80
C LEU A 104 -12.94 2.18 -8.96
N ALA A 105 -12.59 2.68 -7.76
CA ALA A 105 -13.49 3.43 -6.90
C ALA A 105 -13.79 4.86 -7.41
N GLY A 106 -13.18 5.28 -8.53
CA GLY A 106 -13.41 6.58 -9.13
C GLY A 106 -12.52 7.72 -8.59
N ALA A 107 -11.48 7.40 -7.82
CA ALA A 107 -10.51 8.41 -7.37
C ALA A 107 -9.73 8.99 -8.56
N ASP A 108 -9.44 10.29 -8.50
CA ASP A 108 -8.60 10.97 -9.48
C ASP A 108 -7.09 10.71 -9.26
N ASP A 109 -6.27 11.13 -10.23
CA ASP A 109 -4.82 10.91 -10.18
C ASP A 109 -4.16 11.61 -8.98
N GLU A 110 -4.68 12.77 -8.56
CA GLU A 110 -4.16 13.53 -7.44
C GLU A 110 -4.39 12.81 -6.12
N THR A 111 -5.60 12.29 -5.90
CA THR A 111 -5.98 11.48 -4.74
C THR A 111 -5.16 10.21 -4.67
N ILE A 112 -5.02 9.50 -5.80
CA ILE A 112 -4.22 8.27 -5.86
C ILE A 112 -2.74 8.56 -5.59
N ALA A 113 -2.20 9.65 -6.15
CA ALA A 113 -0.83 10.07 -5.92
C ALA A 113 -0.59 10.50 -4.47
N ALA A 114 -1.55 11.16 -3.83
CA ALA A 114 -1.47 11.58 -2.44
C ALA A 114 -1.38 10.37 -1.49
N VAL A 115 -2.18 9.33 -1.72
CA VAL A 115 -2.15 8.11 -0.88
C VAL A 115 -0.94 7.26 -1.21
N THR A 116 -0.66 7.01 -2.48
CA THR A 116 0.39 6.06 -2.86
C THR A 116 1.78 6.69 -2.93
N LEU A 117 1.96 8.02 -2.94
CA LEU A 117 3.25 8.68 -3.19
C LEU A 117 3.93 8.27 -4.51
N GLN A 118 3.14 8.04 -5.55
CA GLN A 118 3.64 7.78 -6.89
C GLN A 118 3.64 9.08 -7.69
N SER A 119 4.55 9.20 -8.66
CA SER A 119 4.45 10.33 -9.59
C SER A 119 3.17 10.18 -10.43
N PRO A 120 2.60 11.29 -10.94
CA PRO A 120 1.42 11.23 -11.80
C PRO A 120 1.59 10.26 -12.98
N GLN A 121 2.78 10.23 -13.58
CA GLN A 121 3.11 9.32 -14.69
C GLN A 121 3.04 7.85 -14.26
N MET A 122 3.50 7.52 -13.06
CA MET A 122 3.42 6.15 -12.54
C MET A 122 1.98 5.76 -12.20
N VAL A 123 1.19 6.68 -11.62
CA VAL A 123 -0.24 6.46 -11.38
C VAL A 123 -0.96 6.15 -12.69
N GLN A 124 -0.74 6.96 -13.72
CA GLN A 124 -1.31 6.74 -15.05
C GLN A 124 -0.85 5.41 -15.66
N HIS A 125 0.43 5.07 -15.53
CA HIS A 125 0.97 3.81 -16.03
C HIS A 125 0.26 2.59 -15.42
N TYR A 126 0.12 2.55 -14.09
CA TYR A 126 -0.49 1.41 -13.40
C TYR A 126 -2.02 1.37 -13.53
N THR A 127 -2.67 2.52 -13.70
CA THR A 127 -4.13 2.58 -13.86
C THR A 127 -4.60 2.50 -15.31
N ARG A 128 -3.69 2.59 -16.29
CA ARG A 128 -4.01 2.65 -17.73
C ARG A 128 -4.99 1.57 -18.20
N THR A 129 -4.71 0.30 -17.90
CA THR A 129 -5.54 -0.83 -18.34
C THR A 129 -6.93 -0.79 -17.72
N VAL A 130 -7.00 -0.40 -16.45
CA VAL A 130 -8.24 -0.31 -15.68
C VAL A 130 -9.09 0.84 -16.19
N ARG A 131 -8.47 2.01 -16.41
CA ARG A 131 -9.11 3.17 -17.01
C ARG A 131 -9.69 2.87 -18.38
N GLN A 132 -8.93 2.18 -19.24
CA GLN A 132 -9.43 1.79 -20.56
C GLN A 132 -10.74 0.98 -20.43
N LYS A 133 -10.80 0.01 -19.50
CA LYS A 133 -12.02 -0.77 -19.26
C LYS A 133 -13.16 0.09 -18.72
N VAL A 134 -12.90 0.93 -17.72
CA VAL A 134 -13.91 1.83 -17.14
C VAL A 134 -14.47 2.79 -18.18
N HIS A 135 -13.61 3.42 -18.99
CA HIS A 135 -14.04 4.31 -20.07
C HIS A 135 -14.81 3.58 -21.17
N ALA A 136 -14.40 2.36 -21.54
CA ALA A 136 -15.13 1.55 -22.51
C ALA A 136 -16.53 1.21 -22.01
N LEU A 137 -16.69 0.85 -20.74
CA LEU A 137 -18.01 0.59 -20.15
C LEU A 137 -18.88 1.85 -20.11
N ARG A 138 -18.33 2.96 -19.60
CA ARG A 138 -19.03 4.26 -19.54
C ARG A 138 -19.43 4.79 -20.92
N SER A 139 -18.74 4.40 -21.98
CA SER A 139 -19.08 4.82 -23.34
C SER A 139 -20.45 4.32 -23.82
N LYS A 140 -21.01 3.28 -23.17
CA LYS A 140 -22.37 2.80 -23.45
C LYS A 140 -23.42 3.82 -23.05
N ASP A 141 -23.27 4.45 -21.88
CA ASP A 141 -24.21 5.44 -21.34
C ASP A 141 -24.34 6.71 -22.20
N PHE A 142 -23.43 6.92 -23.17
CA PHE A 142 -23.48 8.05 -24.11
C PHE A 142 -24.04 7.66 -25.49
N ARG A 143 -24.30 6.37 -25.73
CA ARG A 143 -24.78 5.82 -27.01
C ARG A 143 -26.21 5.31 -26.95
N ASP A 144 -26.73 5.09 -25.75
CA ASP A 144 -28.12 4.77 -25.43
C ASP A 144 -28.83 6.02 -24.87
#